data_AF-A0A4U5X730-F1
#
_entry.id   AF-A0A4U5X730-F1
#
_cell.length_a   1.000
_cell.length_b   1.000
_cell.length_c   1.000
_cell.angle_alpha   90.00
_cell.angle_beta   90.00
_cell.angle_gamma   90.00
#
_symmetry.space_group_name_H-M   'P 1'
#
loop_
_entity.id
_entity.type
_entity.pdbx_description
1 polymer ?
#
loop_
_entity_poly.entity_id
_entity_poly.type
_entity_poly.pdbx_seq_one_letter_code
_entity_poly.pdbx_strand_id
1 'polypeptide(L)'
;MAERDDRAELSARVGRPVRWAARLTDQGRDLLLYARSQPAAGPAAPGPEYRLVELMPSQMDVVRVFTGLADRLQVPPAPGLDARVYAAVQDRVSGRWRLYLTEEQTASVAYGLWLHKMAGSAAEANRFSRDHGIAHIPAT
;
A
#
# COMPACT_ATOMS: atom_id res chain seq x y z
N MET A 1 7.78 -30.21 -12.71
CA MET A 1 6.35 -30.40 -13.10
C MET A 1 5.85 -31.64 -12.38
N ALA A 2 4.58 -31.70 -11.96
CA ALA A 2 4.07 -32.90 -11.29
C ALA A 2 3.89 -34.05 -12.27
N GLU A 3 4.14 -35.27 -11.82
CA GLU A 3 4.02 -36.46 -12.65
C GLU A 3 2.55 -36.75 -12.99
N ARG A 4 2.34 -37.65 -13.96
CA ARG A 4 0.99 -38.02 -14.39
C ARG A 4 0.18 -38.64 -13.25
N ASP A 5 0.83 -39.40 -12.38
CA ASP A 5 0.19 -40.10 -11.26
C ASP A 5 -0.22 -39.12 -10.16
N ASP A 6 0.64 -38.15 -9.81
CA ASP A 6 0.27 -37.07 -8.88
C ASP A 6 -0.94 -36.28 -9.40
N ARG A 7 -0.99 -36.03 -10.71
CA ARG A 7 -2.11 -35.30 -11.33
C ARG A 7 -3.38 -36.11 -11.30
N ALA A 8 -3.30 -37.43 -11.48
CA ALA A 8 -4.45 -38.33 -11.38
C ALA A 8 -4.99 -38.38 -9.95
N GLU A 9 -4.10 -38.51 -8.95
CA GLU A 9 -4.46 -38.47 -7.54
C GLU A 9 -5.09 -37.12 -7.16
N LEU A 10 -4.49 -36.01 -7.60
CA LEU A 10 -5.04 -34.68 -7.37
C LEU A 10 -6.39 -34.47 -8.07
N SER A 11 -6.57 -35.01 -9.29
CA SER A 11 -7.85 -34.98 -10.00
C SER A 11 -8.94 -35.75 -9.25
N ALA A 12 -8.60 -36.91 -8.69
CA ALA A 12 -9.51 -37.72 -7.88
C ALA A 12 -9.91 -36.97 -6.59
N ARG A 13 -8.94 -36.33 -5.91
CA ARG A 13 -9.21 -35.55 -4.68
C ARG A 13 -10.08 -34.32 -4.92
N VAL A 14 -9.88 -33.61 -6.04
CA VAL A 14 -10.61 -32.36 -6.36
C VAL A 14 -11.91 -32.65 -7.12
N GLY A 15 -12.20 -33.90 -7.48
CA GLY A 15 -13.42 -34.31 -8.17
C GLY A 15 -13.54 -33.76 -9.60
N ARG A 16 -12.45 -33.29 -10.20
CA ARG A 16 -12.41 -32.76 -11.57
C ARG A 16 -11.05 -32.97 -12.22
N PRO A 17 -10.98 -33.06 -13.57
CA PRO A 17 -9.71 -33.25 -14.27
C PRO A 17 -8.73 -32.07 -14.07
N VAL A 18 -7.54 -32.37 -13.58
CA VAL A 18 -6.44 -31.39 -13.42
C VAL A 18 -5.53 -31.44 -14.65
N ARG A 19 -5.57 -30.39 -15.46
CA ARG A 19 -4.76 -30.29 -16.70
C ARG A 19 -3.29 -30.00 -16.42
N TRP A 20 -3.00 -29.34 -15.30
CA TRP A 20 -1.65 -28.93 -14.93
C TRP A 20 -1.47 -28.94 -13.42
N ALA A 21 -0.32 -29.42 -12.96
CA ALA A 21 0.11 -29.31 -11.57
C ALA A 21 1.63 -29.16 -11.49
N ALA A 22 2.10 -28.37 -10.53
CA ALA A 22 3.50 -28.25 -10.20
C ALA A 22 3.77 -28.90 -8.83
N ARG A 23 4.83 -29.70 -8.73
CA ARG A 23 5.42 -30.04 -7.44
C ARG A 23 6.17 -28.80 -6.94
N LEU A 24 5.86 -28.37 -5.73
CA LEU A 24 6.63 -27.34 -5.05
C LEU A 24 7.96 -27.95 -4.61
N THR A 25 9.05 -27.19 -4.76
CA THR A 25 10.32 -27.50 -4.10
C THR A 25 10.16 -27.30 -2.59
N ASP A 26 11.08 -27.84 -1.78
CA ASP A 26 11.05 -27.61 -0.33
C ASP A 26 11.11 -26.11 -0.01
N GLN A 27 11.98 -25.36 -0.70
CA GLN A 27 12.04 -23.90 -0.63
C GLN A 27 10.71 -23.23 -1.03
N GLY A 28 10.04 -23.72 -2.08
CA GLY A 28 8.73 -23.22 -2.50
C GLY A 28 7.60 -23.52 -1.50
N ARG A 29 7.70 -24.66 -0.79
CA ARG A 29 6.79 -25.03 0.29
C ARG A 29 6.99 -24.12 1.50
N ASP A 30 8.24 -23.86 1.88
CA ASP A 30 8.59 -22.96 2.98
C ASP A 30 8.19 -21.52 2.68
N LEU A 31 8.39 -21.05 1.45
CA LEU A 31 7.95 -19.73 1.00
C LEU A 31 6.43 -19.58 1.11
N LEU A 32 5.66 -20.57 0.67
CA LEU A 32 4.20 -20.54 0.78
C LEU A 32 3.72 -20.65 2.22
N LEU A 33 4.39 -21.43 3.06
CA LEU A 33 4.09 -21.50 4.49
C LEU A 33 4.34 -20.14 5.13
N TYR A 34 5.51 -19.55 4.92
CA TYR A 34 5.87 -18.23 5.41
C TYR A 34 4.88 -17.16 4.92
N ALA A 35 4.53 -17.14 3.64
CA ALA A 35 3.56 -16.19 3.08
C ALA A 35 2.14 -16.34 3.66
N ARG A 36 1.73 -17.57 4.04
CA ARG A 36 0.44 -17.82 4.71
C ARG A 36 0.47 -17.55 6.21
N SER A 37 1.64 -17.68 6.83
CA SER A 37 1.89 -17.41 8.25
C SER A 37 2.19 -15.95 8.51
N GLN A 38 2.55 -15.18 7.49
CA GLN A 38 2.45 -13.74 7.56
C GLN A 38 1.00 -13.44 7.94
N PRO A 39 0.77 -12.67 9.02
CA PRO A 39 -0.54 -12.08 9.25
C PRO A 39 -0.95 -11.48 7.91
N ALA A 40 -2.17 -11.76 7.47
CA ALA A 40 -2.68 -11.04 6.31
C ALA A 40 -2.43 -9.57 6.62
N ALA A 41 -1.52 -8.92 5.88
CA ALA A 41 -1.51 -7.47 5.75
C ALA A 41 -2.74 -7.09 4.92
N GLY A 42 -3.90 -7.62 5.29
CA GLY A 42 -5.13 -6.92 5.12
C GLY A 42 -4.99 -5.65 5.95
N PRO A 43 -5.45 -4.51 5.44
CA PRO A 43 -5.44 -3.30 6.24
C PRO A 43 -6.03 -3.64 7.61
N ALA A 44 -5.28 -3.36 8.68
CA ALA A 44 -5.82 -3.43 10.03
C ALA A 44 -7.18 -2.72 9.97
N ALA A 45 -8.26 -3.45 10.27
CA ALA A 45 -9.59 -2.86 10.26
C ALA A 45 -9.50 -1.57 11.10
N PRO A 46 -9.83 -0.41 10.53
CA PRO A 46 -9.56 0.85 11.19
C PRO A 46 -10.31 0.89 12.52
N GLY A 47 -9.62 1.28 13.59
CA GLY A 47 -10.29 1.91 14.72
C GLY A 47 -11.03 3.18 14.23
N PRO A 48 -12.03 3.69 14.98
CA PRO A 48 -12.84 4.84 14.58
C PRO A 48 -12.03 6.10 14.18
N GLU A 49 -10.76 6.17 14.58
CA GLU A 49 -9.82 7.26 14.31
C GLU A 49 -9.11 7.19 12.95
N TYR A 50 -9.21 6.07 12.22
CA TYR A 50 -8.51 5.87 10.94
C TYR A 50 -9.46 5.93 9.73
N ARG A 51 -9.08 6.70 8.71
CA ARG A 51 -9.82 6.85 7.45
C ARG A 51 -9.04 6.25 6.28
N LEU A 52 -9.76 5.61 5.35
CA LEU A 52 -9.19 5.20 4.07
C LEU A 52 -8.83 6.42 3.22
N VAL A 53 -7.58 6.50 2.79
CA VAL A 53 -7.04 7.50 1.87
C VAL A 53 -6.50 6.77 0.63
N GLU A 54 -6.97 7.19 -0.54
CA GLU A 54 -6.52 6.65 -1.82
C GLU A 54 -5.59 7.64 -2.53
N LEU A 55 -4.36 7.23 -2.80
CA LEU A 55 -3.35 8.03 -3.49
C LEU A 55 -3.12 7.50 -4.90
N MET A 56 -2.94 8.41 -5.86
CA MET A 56 -2.38 8.05 -7.17
C MET A 56 -0.93 7.55 -7.01
N PRO A 57 -0.39 6.77 -7.97
CA PRO A 57 1.02 6.37 -7.94
C PRO A 57 2.00 7.53 -7.74
N SER A 58 1.81 8.65 -8.44
CA SER A 58 2.71 9.79 -8.33
C SER A 58 2.60 10.51 -6.98
N GLN A 59 1.39 10.59 -6.40
CA GLN A 59 1.20 11.10 -5.03
C GLN A 59 1.87 10.17 -3.99
N MET A 60 1.79 8.85 -4.18
CA MET A 60 2.49 7.90 -3.33
C MET A 60 4.01 8.07 -3.41
N ASP A 61 4.56 8.32 -4.60
CA ASP A 61 6.00 8.59 -4.76
C ASP A 61 6.42 9.85 -3.99
N VAL A 62 5.62 10.91 -4.03
CA VAL A 62 5.85 12.12 -3.21
C VAL A 62 5.85 11.80 -1.72
N VAL A 63 4.86 11.04 -1.24
CA VAL A 63 4.74 10.70 0.18
C VAL A 63 5.91 9.81 0.63
N ARG A 64 6.42 8.91 -0.22
CA ARG A 64 7.63 8.12 0.05
C ARG A 64 8.87 8.99 0.19
N VAL A 65 9.03 9.98 -0.69
CA VAL A 65 10.13 10.95 -0.58
C VAL A 65 10.00 11.77 0.70
N PHE A 66 8.80 12.28 0.99
CA PHE A 66 8.53 13.08 2.19
C PHE A 66 8.84 12.31 3.47
N THR A 67 8.35 11.07 3.60
CA THR A 67 8.63 10.21 4.76
C THR A 67 10.10 9.80 4.86
N GLY A 68 10.79 9.59 3.73
CA GLY A 68 12.23 9.33 3.70
C GLY A 68 13.11 10.53 4.10
N LEU A 69 12.54 11.74 4.17
CA LEU A 69 13.24 12.96 4.59
C LEU A 69 12.95 13.35 6.05
N ALA A 70 12.26 12.51 6.83
CA ALA A 70 11.77 12.84 8.17
C ALA A 70 12.81 13.53 9.06
N ASP A 71 14.03 12.96 9.17
CA ASP A 71 15.09 13.47 10.04
C ASP A 71 15.75 14.78 9.54
N ARG A 72 15.40 15.22 8.33
CA ARG A 72 15.98 16.43 7.69
C ARG A 72 15.00 17.58 7.60
N LEU A 73 13.71 17.34 7.85
CA LEU A 73 12.66 18.35 7.77
C LEU A 73 12.50 19.04 9.13
N GLN A 74 12.29 20.36 9.11
CA GLN A 74 11.95 21.09 10.33
C GLN A 74 10.55 20.73 10.85
N VAL A 75 9.63 20.42 9.93
CA VAL A 75 8.31 19.86 10.24
C VAL A 75 8.33 18.40 9.78
N PRO A 76 8.52 17.44 10.69
CA PRO A 76 8.60 16.03 10.32
C PRO A 76 7.22 15.48 9.91
N PRO A 77 7.19 14.36 9.16
CA PRO A 77 5.97 13.58 8.96
C PRO A 77 5.32 13.19 10.29
N ALA A 78 3.99 13.09 10.30
CA ALA A 78 3.25 12.65 11.47
C ALA A 78 3.73 11.26 11.94
N PRO A 79 3.78 11.00 13.26
CA PRO A 79 4.26 9.72 13.80
C PRO A 79 3.56 8.50 13.16
N GLY A 80 4.37 7.51 12.79
CA GLY A 80 3.90 6.25 12.19
C GLY A 80 3.41 6.34 10.75
N LEU A 81 3.49 7.50 10.09
CA LEU A 81 3.11 7.64 8.67
C LEU A 81 4.01 6.79 7.76
N ASP A 82 5.28 6.68 8.06
CA ASP A 82 6.26 5.82 7.38
C ASP A 82 5.84 4.34 7.39
N ALA A 83 5.42 3.84 8.55
CA ALA A 83 4.92 2.47 8.69
C ALA A 83 3.63 2.26 7.88
N ARG A 84 2.76 3.27 7.80
CA ARG A 84 1.54 3.22 6.98
C ARG A 84 1.84 3.24 5.48
N VAL A 85 2.84 4.02 5.05
CA VAL A 85 3.31 4.06 3.67
C VAL A 85 3.94 2.73 3.27
N TYR A 86 4.72 2.12 4.17
CA TYR A 86 5.29 0.79 3.96
C TYR A 86 4.21 -0.29 3.85
N ALA A 87 3.18 -0.23 4.69
CA ALA A 87 2.06 -1.17 4.69
C ALA A 87 0.99 -0.88 3.61
N ALA A 88 1.17 0.16 2.80
CA ALA A 88 0.19 0.56 1.80
C ALA A 88 0.01 -0.54 0.73
N VAL A 89 -1.23 -0.73 0.30
CA VAL A 89 -1.55 -1.74 -0.73
C VAL A 89 -2.00 -1.04 -1.99
N GLN A 90 -1.44 -1.46 -3.12
CA GLN A 90 -1.92 -1.01 -4.43
C GLN A 90 -3.15 -1.82 -4.83
N ASP A 91 -4.26 -1.13 -5.09
CA ASP A 91 -5.41 -1.70 -5.75
C ASP A 91 -5.08 -1.97 -7.22
N ARG A 92 -5.08 -3.25 -7.61
CA ARG A 92 -4.73 -3.70 -8.95
C ARG A 92 -5.73 -3.26 -10.02
N VAL A 93 -6.97 -2.94 -9.63
CA VAL A 93 -8.01 -2.53 -10.57
C VAL A 93 -7.92 -1.04 -10.88
N SER A 94 -7.81 -0.19 -9.85
CA SER A 94 -7.75 1.27 -10.02
C SER A 94 -6.33 1.82 -10.18
N GLY A 95 -5.31 1.03 -9.85
CA GLY A 95 -3.90 1.46 -9.80
C GLY A 95 -3.58 2.38 -8.61
N ARG A 96 -4.57 2.70 -7.75
CA ARG A 96 -4.42 3.59 -6.60
C ARG A 96 -3.84 2.85 -5.40
N TRP A 97 -3.10 3.57 -4.58
CA TRP A 97 -2.59 3.09 -3.30
C TRP A 97 -3.58 3.39 -2.19
N ARG A 98 -3.88 2.39 -1.36
CA ARG A 98 -4.79 2.51 -0.22
C ARG A 98 -4.00 2.53 1.08
N LEU A 99 -4.26 3.56 1.88
CA LEU A 99 -3.71 3.74 3.23
C LEU A 99 -4.84 3.99 4.22
N TYR A 100 -4.67 3.56 5.46
CA TYR A 100 -5.55 3.94 6.56
C TYR A 100 -4.79 4.89 7.47
N LEU A 101 -5.22 6.16 7.49
CA LEU A 101 -4.51 7.26 8.12
C LEU A 101 -5.40 7.93 9.17
N THR A 102 -4.79 8.43 10.25
CA THR A 102 -5.45 9.36 11.16
C THR A 102 -5.65 10.73 10.49
N GLU A 103 -6.41 11.62 11.14
CA GLU A 103 -6.54 13.01 10.69
C GLU A 103 -5.18 13.73 10.65
N GLU A 104 -4.37 13.56 11.70
CA GLU A 104 -3.01 14.12 11.78
C GLU A 104 -2.11 13.60 10.64
N GLN A 105 -2.14 12.30 10.36
CA GLN A 105 -1.40 11.69 9.27
C GLN A 105 -1.89 12.17 7.90
N THR A 106 -3.20 12.36 7.74
CA THR A 106 -3.79 12.90 6.51
C THR A 106 -3.36 14.35 6.27
N ALA A 107 -3.34 15.18 7.33
CA ALA A 107 -2.82 16.55 7.25
C ALA A 107 -1.33 16.58 6.91
N SER A 108 -0.55 15.65 7.45
CA SER A 108 0.88 15.51 7.15
C SER A 108 1.13 15.08 5.69
N VAL A 109 0.32 14.19 5.13
CA VAL A 109 0.35 13.86 3.69
C VAL A 109 0.04 15.10 2.84
N ALA A 110 -0.98 15.89 3.21
CA ALA A 110 -1.31 17.12 2.51
C ALA A 110 -0.14 18.13 2.54
N TYR A 111 0.56 18.23 3.67
CA TYR A 111 1.77 19.06 3.79
C TYR A 111 2.91 18.56 2.88
N GLY A 112 3.18 17.26 2.83
CA GLY A 112 4.17 16.67 1.92
C GLY A 112 3.87 16.94 0.44
N LEU A 113 2.60 16.81 0.03
CA LEU A 113 2.15 17.16 -1.33
C LEU A 113 2.26 18.66 -1.61
N TRP A 114 1.98 19.51 -0.62
CA TRP A 114 2.16 20.96 -0.74
C TRP A 114 3.64 21.34 -0.93
N LEU A 115 4.57 20.73 -0.17
CA LEU A 115 6.01 20.90 -0.36
C LEU A 115 6.44 20.51 -1.78
N HIS A 116 5.96 19.37 -2.28
CA HIS A 116 6.24 18.94 -3.65
C HIS A 116 5.70 19.93 -4.70
N LYS A 117 4.50 20.49 -4.47
CA LYS A 117 3.96 21.55 -5.31
C LYS A 117 4.85 22.80 -5.32
N MET A 118 5.31 23.24 -4.16
CA MET A 118 6.18 24.42 -4.04
C MET A 118 7.57 24.18 -4.64
N ALA A 119 8.06 22.94 -4.63
CA ALA A 119 9.35 22.54 -5.20
C ALA A 119 9.35 22.39 -6.73
N GLY A 120 8.19 22.51 -7.42
CA GLY A 120 8.16 22.60 -8.88
C GLY A 120 7.02 21.91 -9.62
N SER A 121 6.01 21.33 -8.97
CA SER A 121 4.87 20.71 -9.68
C SER A 121 3.51 20.94 -9.01
N ALA A 122 2.84 22.04 -9.36
CA ALA A 122 1.56 22.43 -8.77
C ALA A 122 0.38 21.49 -9.09
N ALA A 123 0.52 20.59 -10.08
CA ALA A 123 -0.57 19.77 -10.58
C ALA A 123 -1.07 18.73 -9.56
N GLU A 124 -0.19 18.19 -8.71
CA GLU A 124 -0.53 17.08 -7.82
C GLU A 124 -1.23 17.54 -6.55
N ALA A 125 -0.75 18.62 -5.92
CA ALA A 125 -1.44 19.21 -4.78
C ALA A 125 -2.78 19.86 -5.19
N ASN A 126 -2.86 20.45 -6.40
CA ASN A 126 -4.15 20.97 -6.91
C ASN A 126 -5.16 19.85 -7.16
N ARG A 127 -4.71 18.66 -7.60
CA ARG A 127 -5.58 17.47 -7.72
C ARG A 127 -5.98 16.93 -6.36
N PHE A 128 -5.05 16.81 -5.43
CA PHE A 128 -5.34 16.33 -4.07
C PHE A 128 -6.39 17.20 -3.35
N SER A 129 -6.23 18.53 -3.42
CA SER A 129 -7.21 19.43 -2.82
C SER A 129 -8.59 19.37 -3.48
N ARG A 130 -8.64 19.09 -4.79
CA ARG A 130 -9.92 18.87 -5.50
C ARG A 130 -10.59 17.56 -5.07
N ASP A 131 -9.82 16.50 -4.94
CA ASP A 131 -10.33 15.15 -4.67
C ASP A 131 -10.75 14.96 -3.21
N HIS A 132 -10.07 15.66 -2.28
CA HIS A 132 -10.27 15.47 -0.83
C HIS A 132 -10.78 16.70 -0.08
N GLY A 133 -10.91 17.85 -0.73
CA GLY A 133 -11.36 19.10 -0.09
C GLY A 133 -10.38 19.70 0.92
N ILE A 134 -9.15 19.16 1.00
CA ILE A 134 -8.14 19.58 1.97
C ILE A 134 -7.01 20.29 1.22
N ALA A 135 -6.77 21.55 1.59
CA ALA A 135 -5.63 22.32 1.14
C ALA A 135 -4.84 22.78 2.36
N HIS A 136 -3.51 22.66 2.32
CA HIS A 136 -2.68 23.33 3.30
C HIS A 136 -2.65 24.83 3.01
N ILE A 137 -3.05 25.64 3.99
CA ILE A 137 -2.96 27.09 3.95
C ILE A 137 -1.85 27.46 4.96
N PRO A 138 -0.73 28.06 4.52
CA PRO A 138 0.29 28.51 5.44
C PRO A 138 -0.30 29.59 6.36
N ALA A 139 0.06 29.53 7.64
CA ALA A 139 -0.22 30.63 8.56
C ALA A 139 0.65 31.83 8.17
N THR A 140 0.03 33.00 8.03
CA THR A 140 0.70 34.30 7.82
C THR A 140 1.53 34.69 9.04
#